data_AF-A0A1G6A2U1-F1
#
_entry.id   AF-A0A1G6A2U1-F1
#
_cell.length_a   1.000
_cell.length_b   1.000
_cell.length_c   1.000
_cell.angle_alpha   90.00
_cell.angle_beta   90.00
_cell.angle_gamma   90.00
#
_symmetry.space_group_name_H-M   'P 1'
#
loop_
_entity.id
_entity.type
_entity.pdbx_description
1 polymer ?
#
loop_
_entity_poly.entity_id
_entity_poly.type
_entity_poly.pdbx_seq_one_letter_code
_entity_poly.pdbx_strand_id
1 'polypeptide(L)' 'MVDHYGAKRVPLYISNIIHTTIVTTVDDDGRPVTATIDMMDSDENGLYFLTAKCKGFYGRLKKRGFLALAKEA' A
#
# COMPACT_ATOMS: atom_id res chain seq x y z
N MET A 1 -0.53 -10.03 -13.61
CA MET A 1 -1.08 -10.81 -12.48
C MET A 1 -1.05 -9.93 -11.25
N VAL A 2 -2.17 -9.29 -10.95
CA VAL A 2 -2.33 -8.22 -9.96
C VAL A 2 -2.80 -8.85 -8.65
N ASP A 3 -2.01 -8.73 -7.59
CA ASP A 3 -2.43 -9.19 -6.27
C ASP A 3 -3.05 -8.00 -5.52
N HIS A 4 -4.31 -8.16 -5.05
CA HIS A 4 -5.08 -7.12 -4.37
C HIS A 4 -4.80 -7.18 -2.87
N TYR A 5 -4.51 -6.04 -2.24
CA TYR A 5 -4.25 -5.94 -0.80
C TYR A 5 -5.17 -4.89 -0.18
N GLY A 6 -6.18 -5.33 0.57
CA GLY A 6 -7.12 -4.45 1.25
C GLY A 6 -6.67 -4.07 2.66
N ALA A 7 -6.54 -2.76 2.93
CA ALA A 7 -6.50 -2.23 4.29
C ALA A 7 -7.96 -1.97 4.75
N LYS A 8 -8.40 -2.63 5.82
CA LYS A 8 -9.79 -2.50 6.30
C LYS A 8 -10.00 -1.17 7.02
N ARG A 9 -10.95 -0.38 6.49
CA ARG A 9 -11.41 0.97 6.87
C ARG A 9 -10.54 2.12 6.40
N VAL A 10 -10.84 2.60 5.19
CA VAL A 10 -10.47 3.95 4.75
C VAL A 10 -11.62 4.52 3.90
N PRO A 11 -12.13 5.75 4.18
CA PRO A 11 -13.30 6.28 3.48
C PRO A 11 -13.05 6.52 1.98
N LEU A 12 -14.14 6.45 1.19
CA LEU A 12 -14.27 6.55 -0.30
C LEU A 12 -13.64 7.78 -0.99
N TYR A 13 -12.79 8.56 -0.31
CA TYR A 13 -12.28 9.86 -0.78
C TYR A 13 -10.81 9.84 -1.21
N ILE A 14 -10.11 8.71 -1.09
CA ILE A 14 -8.65 8.68 -1.31
C ILE A 14 -8.27 8.56 -2.78
N SER A 15 -8.95 7.73 -3.57
CA SER A 15 -8.59 7.51 -4.98
C SER A 15 -8.78 8.76 -5.85
N ASN A 16 -9.77 9.60 -5.57
CA ASN A 16 -10.05 10.80 -6.37
C ASN A 16 -9.07 11.97 -6.10
N ILE A 17 -8.26 11.92 -5.03
CA ILE A 17 -7.36 13.04 -4.65
C ILE A 17 -5.90 12.62 -4.53
N ILE A 18 -5.61 11.37 -4.16
CA ILE A 18 -4.25 10.93 -3.87
C ILE A 18 -3.77 9.96 -4.96
N HIS A 19 -3.17 10.52 -6.00
CA HIS A 19 -2.57 9.73 -7.08
C HIS A 19 -1.37 8.93 -6.60
N THR A 20 -0.58 9.48 -5.67
CA THR A 20 0.62 8.85 -5.11
C THR A 20 0.62 8.97 -3.59
N THR A 21 0.90 7.88 -2.88
CA THR A 21 0.94 7.80 -1.41
C THR A 21 2.26 7.20 -0.95
N ILE A 22 2.74 7.63 0.22
CA ILE A 22 3.88 6.99 0.89
C ILE A 22 3.36 5.82 1.72
N VAL A 23 3.96 4.64 1.52
CA VAL A 23 3.69 3.46 2.34
C VAL A 23 4.92 3.08 3.14
N THR A 24 4.69 2.59 4.35
CA THR A 24 5.74 2.05 5.21
C THR A 24 5.48 0.57 5.46
N THR A 25 6.50 -0.25 5.23
CA THR A 25 6.55 -1.68 5.53
C THR A 25 7.68 -1.96 6.51
N VAL A 26 7.74 -3.17 7.06
CA VAL A 26 8.83 -3.59 7.95
C VAL A 26 9.66 -4.67 7.26
N ASP A 27 10.98 -4.52 7.26
CA ASP A 27 11.91 -5.52 6.72
C ASP A 27 12.12 -6.71 7.68
N ASP A 28 13.15 -7.50 7.41
CA ASP A 28 13.45 -8.70 8.18
C ASP A 28 14.14 -8.41 9.52
N ASP A 29 14.81 -7.25 9.62
CA ASP A 29 15.46 -6.77 10.84
C ASP A 29 14.51 -5.95 11.73
N GLY A 30 13.24 -5.81 11.34
CA GLY A 30 12.26 -5.02 12.08
C GLY A 30 12.34 -3.51 11.80
N ARG A 31 13.06 -3.09 10.76
CA ARG A 31 13.25 -1.67 10.42
C ARG A 31 12.17 -1.20 9.45
N PRO A 32 11.69 0.05 9.58
CA PRO A 32 10.75 0.61 8.63
C PRO A 32 11.43 0.86 7.28
N VAL A 33 10.73 0.49 6.20
CA VAL A 33 11.14 0.74 4.82
C VAL A 33 9.97 1.39 4.09
N THR A 34 10.22 2.58 3.53
CA THR A 34 9.23 3.36 2.80
C THR A 34 9.29 3.10 1.30
N ALA A 35 8.15 3.27 0.63
CA ALA A 35 8.04 3.32 -0.82
C ALA A 35 6.89 4.25 -1.21
N THR A 36 6.94 4.83 -2.40
CA THR A 36 5.77 5.48 -3.00
C THR A 36 4.98 4.45 -3.80
N ILE A 37 3.65 4.50 -3.71
CA ILE A 37 2.73 3.72 -4.54
C ILE A 37 1.72 4.66 -5.17
N ASP A 38 1.27 4.30 -6.37
CA ASP A 38 0.13 4.96 -6.98
C ASP A 38 -1.15 4.21 -6.58
N MET A 39 -2.15 4.98 -6.15
CA MET A 39 -3.47 4.43 -5.83
C MET A 39 -4.24 4.26 -7.13
N MET A 40 -4.77 3.08 -7.39
CA MET A 40 -5.56 2.82 -8.61
C MET A 40 -7.05 3.06 -8.38
N ASP A 41 -7.58 2.58 -7.25
CA ASP A 41 -9.00 2.64 -6.96
C ASP A 41 -9.27 2.46 -5.45
N SER A 42 -10.50 2.72 -5.03
CA SER A 42 -10.97 2.45 -3.67
C SER A 42 -12.48 2.24 -3.63
N ASP A 43 -12.92 1.32 -2.77
CA ASP A 43 -14.33 1.04 -2.51
C ASP A 43 -14.58 0.87 -0.99
N GLU A 44 -15.77 0.38 -0.64
CA GLU A 44 -16.13 0.04 0.74
C GLU A 44 -15.27 -1.08 1.37
N ASN A 45 -14.62 -1.89 0.54
CA ASN A 45 -13.80 -3.03 0.96
C ASN A 45 -12.33 -2.62 1.17
N GLY A 46 -11.86 -1.55 0.53
CA GLY A 46 -10.58 -0.94 0.83
C GLY A 46 -9.95 -0.18 -0.34
N LEU A 47 -8.62 -0.17 -0.33
CA LEU A 47 -7.78 0.56 -1.26
C LEU A 47 -7.06 -0.42 -2.19
N TYR A 48 -6.96 -0.05 -3.48
CA TYR A 48 -6.36 -0.89 -4.51
C TYR A 48 -5.18 -0.16 -5.17
N PHE A 49 -4.06 -0.87 -5.29
CA PHE A 49 -2.83 -0.36 -5.92
C PHE A 49 -2.12 -1.49 -6.68
N LEU A 50 -1.24 -1.12 -7.60
CA LEU A 50 -0.40 -2.07 -8.33
C LEU A 50 1.03 -2.09 -7.78
N THR A 51 1.61 -3.28 -7.75
CA THR A 51 3.06 -3.42 -7.54
C THR A 51 3.60 -4.64 -8.28
N ALA A 52 4.88 -4.59 -8.64
CA ALA A 52 5.54 -5.72 -9.30
C ALA A 52 5.97 -6.76 -8.26
N LYS A 53 5.76 -8.04 -8.58
CA LYS A 53 6.10 -9.18 -7.69
C LYS A 53 7.60 -9.24 -7.35
N CYS A 54 8.45 -8.72 -8.22
CA CYS A 54 9.90 -8.68 -8.03
C CYS A 54 10.38 -7.54 -7.12
N LYS A 55 9.51 -6.60 -6.70
CA LYS A 55 9.90 -5.52 -5.79
C LYS A 55 9.96 -6.05 -4.36
N GLY A 56 10.99 -5.66 -3.60
CA GLY A 56 11.10 -5.99 -2.18
C GLY A 56 9.89 -5.55 -1.35
N PHE A 57 9.21 -4.47 -1.76
CA PHE A 57 7.92 -4.05 -1.18
C PHE A 57 6.86 -5.14 -1.24
N TYR A 58 6.66 -5.79 -2.40
CA TYR A 58 5.70 -6.89 -2.54
C TYR A 58 6.06 -8.05 -1.61
N GLY A 59 7.34 -8.42 -1.53
CA GLY A 59 7.82 -9.48 -0.64
C GLY A 59 7.52 -9.20 0.83
N ARG A 60 7.83 -7.99 1.30
CA ARG A 60 7.53 -7.55 2.68
C ARG A 60 6.03 -7.53 2.95
N LEU A 61 5.25 -6.99 2.02
CA LEU A 61 3.80 -6.91 2.17
C LEU A 61 3.17 -8.30 2.26
N LYS A 62 3.59 -9.26 1.44
CA LYS A 62 3.10 -10.65 1.53
C LYS A 62 3.53 -11.35 2.80
N LYS A 63 4.76 -11.11 3.27
CA LYS A 63 5.30 -11.74 4.47
C LYS A 63 4.64 -11.23 5.75
N ARG A 64 4.33 -9.93 5.82
CA ARG A 64 3.82 -9.27 7.03
C ARG A 64 2.30 -9.11 7.04
N GLY A 65 1.67 -8.91 5.89
CA GLY A 65 0.22 -8.75 5.76
C GLY A 65 -0.31 -7.38 6.20
N PHE A 66 0.56 -6.44 6.55
CA PHE A 66 0.19 -5.07 6.92
C PHE A 66 1.18 -4.04 6.36
N LEU A 67 0.72 -2.81 6.25
CA LEU A 67 1.48 -1.61 5.93
C LEU A 67 0.86 -0.41 6.63
N ALA A 68 1.59 0.70 6.71
CA ALA A 68 1.04 2.00 7.09
C ALA A 68 1.00 2.93 5.87
N LEU A 69 -0.08 3.72 5.75
CA LEU A 69 -0.25 4.74 4.72
C LEU A 69 0.01 6.12 5.33
N ALA A 70 0.74 6.97 4.61
CA ALA A 70 0.95 8.37 4.97
C ALA A 70 0.76 9.25 3.73
N LYS A 71 0.02 10.35 3.90
CA LYS A 71 -0.08 11.41 2.90
C LYS A 71 1.12 12.35 3.09
N GLU A 72 1.79 12.71 2.00
CA GLU A 72 2.75 13.83 2.01
C GLU A 72 1.97 15.14 2.19
N ALA A 73 2.43 16.00 3.09
CA ALA A 73 1.72 17.22 3.51
C ALA A 73 1.62 18.26 2.38
#